data_AF-A0A086J3R2-F1
#
_entry.id   AF-A0A086J3R2-F1
#
_cell.length_a   1.000
_cell.length_b   1.000
_cell.length_c   1.000
_cell.angle_alpha   90.00
_cell.angle_beta   90.00
_cell.angle_gamma   90.00
#
_symmetry.space_group_name_H-M   'P 1'
#
loop_
_entity.id
_entity.type
_entity.pdbx_description
1 polymer ?
#
loop_
_entity_poly.entity_id
_entity_poly.type
_entity_poly.pdbx_seq_one_letter_code
_entity_poly.pdbx_strand_id
1 'polypeptide(L)'
;MIYRVIAGLFMVQNLFARVSVEDIRRAHETKIKGSQQLFINSEGPLNLLCGYMGFQNGYMYNKRFFSPKIETDYALYEDGLAADGTQEYGFTRTPANDKIHKELGVSGSDGRYLSAYHAQLLKMFPSEHGDLSIETTRPNALTNFLRADHVKQDAKYILAALLLLSEEIDVQIGVDHSGERKRLVIKSKTCKGKKFADVELYAAGIDPATNLRIDSIYQSEVEEIVNFCVRCKDRIVIRKAPAFVMPSSQEAFDTGDFLNSLEFLMQTYIYHFIDSLAEYASFVEAVHELLLDQMTEEEKSKLLIGQSGAKEEQQAAIDQYNTGNASSNKKSQTSA
;
A
#
# COMPACT_ATOMS: atom_id res chain seq x y z
N MET A 1 -36.16 12.18 -15.12
CA MET A 1 -35.77 11.85 -13.73
C MET A 1 -34.82 10.67 -13.67
N ILE A 2 -35.17 9.53 -14.29
CA ILE A 2 -34.34 8.30 -14.33
C ILE A 2 -32.91 8.54 -14.86
N TYR A 3 -32.74 9.27 -15.96
CA TYR A 3 -31.41 9.60 -16.49
C TYR A 3 -30.51 10.39 -15.54
N ARG A 4 -31.08 11.25 -14.67
CA ARG A 4 -30.31 12.00 -13.65
C ARG A 4 -29.89 11.11 -12.49
N VAL A 5 -30.73 10.13 -12.12
CA VAL A 5 -30.42 9.13 -11.10
C VAL A 5 -29.35 8.16 -11.62
N ILE A 6 -29.45 7.71 -12.87
CA ILE A 6 -28.44 6.87 -13.52
C ILE A 6 -27.12 7.62 -13.67
N ALA A 7 -27.13 8.88 -14.13
CA ALA A 7 -25.93 9.71 -14.20
C ALA A 7 -25.31 9.94 -12.80
N GLY A 8 -26.15 10.16 -11.78
CA GLY A 8 -25.71 10.25 -10.38
C GLY A 8 -25.06 8.95 -9.89
N LEU A 9 -25.67 7.79 -10.17
CA LEU A 9 -25.12 6.47 -9.84
C LEU A 9 -23.82 6.17 -10.57
N PHE A 10 -23.71 6.53 -11.85
CA PHE A 10 -22.45 6.40 -12.60
C PHE A 10 -21.37 7.36 -12.08
N MET A 11 -21.72 8.58 -11.67
CA MET A 11 -20.76 9.49 -11.03
C MET A 11 -20.30 8.97 -9.66
N VAL A 12 -21.22 8.44 -8.85
CA VAL A 12 -20.88 7.79 -7.56
C VAL A 12 -20.03 6.54 -7.79
N GLN A 13 -20.35 5.71 -8.78
CA GLN A 13 -19.50 4.57 -9.15
C GLN A 13 -18.12 5.01 -9.63
N ASN A 14 -17.98 6.11 -10.39
CA ASN A 14 -16.67 6.62 -10.78
C ASN A 14 -15.91 7.32 -9.63
N LEU A 15 -16.61 7.86 -8.63
CA LEU A 15 -16.03 8.46 -7.42
C LEU A 15 -15.57 7.42 -6.38
N PHE A 16 -16.10 6.19 -6.45
CA PHE A 16 -15.79 5.09 -5.54
C PHE A 16 -15.26 3.83 -6.24
N ALA A 17 -14.98 3.89 -7.54
CA ALA A 17 -14.40 2.77 -8.28
C ALA A 17 -12.94 2.63 -7.88
N ARG A 18 -12.64 1.62 -7.07
CA ARG A 18 -11.28 1.14 -6.88
C ARG A 18 -10.84 0.38 -8.14
N VAL A 19 -9.53 0.27 -8.34
CA VAL A 19 -8.92 -0.54 -9.41
C VAL A 19 -9.56 -1.94 -9.40
N SER A 20 -10.31 -2.28 -10.45
CA SER A 20 -11.01 -3.55 -10.54
C SER A 20 -10.04 -4.70 -10.83
N VAL A 21 -10.43 -5.96 -10.60
CA VAL A 21 -9.62 -7.13 -11.01
C VAL A 21 -9.26 -7.07 -12.49
N GLU A 22 -10.17 -6.55 -13.32
CA GLU A 22 -9.95 -6.38 -14.76
C GLU A 22 -8.94 -5.26 -15.07
N ASP A 23 -8.91 -4.18 -14.28
CA ASP A 23 -7.83 -3.18 -14.36
C ASP A 23 -6.48 -3.78 -13.92
N ILE A 24 -6.46 -4.56 -12.84
CA ILE A 24 -5.25 -5.24 -12.35
C ILE A 24 -4.72 -6.17 -13.45
N ARG A 25 -5.59 -6.97 -14.07
CA ARG A 25 -5.22 -7.85 -15.19
C ARG A 25 -4.64 -7.07 -16.36
N ARG A 26 -5.32 -6.01 -16.80
CA ARG A 26 -4.84 -5.13 -17.88
C ARG A 26 -3.47 -4.51 -17.56
N ALA A 27 -3.23 -4.16 -16.31
CA ALA A 27 -1.97 -3.57 -15.90
C ALA A 27 -0.81 -4.57 -15.95
N HIS A 28 -1.03 -5.84 -15.62
CA HIS A 28 -0.02 -6.91 -15.77
C HIS A 28 0.34 -7.17 -17.24
N GLU A 29 -0.62 -6.98 -18.15
CA GLU A 29 -0.42 -7.12 -19.59
C GLU A 29 0.21 -5.88 -20.23
N THR A 30 0.30 -4.78 -19.48
CA THR A 30 0.84 -3.51 -19.97
C THR A 30 2.35 -3.43 -19.71
N LYS A 31 3.11 -3.02 -20.73
CA LYS A 31 4.55 -2.79 -20.60
C LYS A 31 4.83 -1.55 -19.76
N ILE A 32 5.84 -1.64 -18.90
CA ILE A 32 6.32 -0.50 -18.13
C ILE A 32 6.92 0.54 -19.09
N LYS A 33 6.40 1.77 -19.06
CA LYS A 33 6.88 2.85 -19.92
C LYS A 33 8.36 3.11 -19.71
N GLY A 34 9.10 3.32 -20.80
CA GLY A 34 10.56 3.44 -20.76
C GLY A 34 11.29 2.09 -20.84
N SER A 35 10.56 0.97 -20.82
CA SER A 35 11.10 -0.36 -21.14
C SER A 35 10.29 -1.02 -22.25
N GLN A 36 10.96 -1.62 -23.24
CA GLN A 36 10.27 -2.33 -24.32
C GLN A 36 9.87 -3.76 -23.96
N GLN A 37 10.34 -4.30 -22.83
CA GLN A 37 10.24 -5.72 -22.52
C GLN A 37 9.90 -6.03 -21.05
N LEU A 38 9.80 -5.03 -20.16
CA LEU A 38 9.44 -5.26 -18.76
C LEU A 38 7.93 -5.20 -18.53
N PHE A 39 7.44 -6.18 -17.78
CA PHE A 39 6.07 -6.30 -17.30
C PHE A 39 6.09 -6.40 -15.77
N ILE A 40 4.95 -6.15 -15.14
CA ILE A 40 4.79 -6.32 -13.70
C ILE A 40 4.87 -7.81 -13.37
N ASN A 41 5.74 -8.18 -12.42
CA ASN A 41 5.79 -9.55 -11.91
C ASN A 41 4.50 -9.85 -11.13
N SER A 42 3.74 -10.85 -11.55
CA SER A 42 2.51 -11.30 -10.89
C SER A 42 2.74 -11.86 -9.49
N GLU A 43 3.95 -12.27 -9.15
CA GLU A 43 4.31 -12.72 -7.80
C GLU A 43 4.96 -11.62 -6.97
N GLY A 44 5.13 -10.42 -7.54
CA GLY A 44 5.82 -9.30 -6.91
C GLY A 44 4.90 -8.35 -6.15
N PRO A 45 5.48 -7.43 -5.35
CA PRO A 45 4.74 -6.49 -4.49
C PRO A 45 4.00 -5.39 -5.26
N LEU A 46 4.34 -5.21 -6.54
CA LEU A 46 3.58 -4.34 -7.43
C LEU A 46 2.23 -4.94 -7.80
N ASN A 47 2.03 -6.26 -7.67
CA ASN A 47 0.75 -6.88 -7.95
C ASN A 47 -0.32 -6.42 -6.94
N LEU A 48 -1.27 -5.60 -7.41
CA LEU A 48 -2.37 -5.10 -6.59
C LEU A 48 -3.35 -6.20 -6.11
N LEU A 49 -3.22 -7.46 -6.56
CA LEU A 49 -4.03 -8.56 -6.05
C LEU A 49 -3.91 -8.72 -4.53
N CYS A 50 -2.74 -8.46 -3.93
CA CYS A 50 -2.59 -8.50 -2.48
C CYS A 50 -3.53 -7.50 -1.78
N GLY A 51 -3.53 -6.23 -2.23
CA GLY A 51 -4.42 -5.21 -1.71
C GLY A 51 -5.90 -5.50 -1.99
N TYR A 52 -6.21 -5.98 -3.21
CA TYR A 52 -7.56 -6.40 -3.59
C TYR A 52 -8.07 -7.55 -2.70
N MET A 53 -7.29 -8.61 -2.50
CA MET A 53 -7.64 -9.74 -1.64
C MET A 53 -7.76 -9.31 -0.18
N GLY A 54 -6.85 -8.45 0.29
CA GLY A 54 -6.90 -7.90 1.64
C GLY A 54 -8.18 -7.10 1.91
N PHE A 55 -8.67 -6.39 0.88
CA PHE A 55 -9.95 -5.70 0.91
C PHE A 55 -11.14 -6.68 0.84
N GLN A 56 -11.20 -7.55 -0.18
CA GLN A 56 -12.35 -8.45 -0.41
C GLN A 56 -12.56 -9.46 0.71
N ASN A 57 -11.49 -10.02 1.27
CA ASN A 57 -11.56 -10.99 2.35
C ASN A 57 -11.62 -10.32 3.74
N GLY A 58 -11.65 -8.98 3.79
CA GLY A 58 -11.77 -8.24 5.05
C GLY A 58 -10.55 -8.35 5.97
N TYR A 59 -9.37 -8.69 5.46
CA TYR A 59 -8.16 -8.83 6.28
C TYR A 59 -7.77 -7.52 6.97
N MET A 60 -7.76 -6.41 6.23
CA MET A 60 -7.48 -5.11 6.82
C MET A 60 -8.62 -4.63 7.73
N TYR A 61 -9.87 -4.94 7.38
CA TYR A 61 -11.02 -4.68 8.25
C TYR A 61 -10.84 -5.39 9.60
N ASN A 62 -10.60 -6.70 9.58
CA ASN A 62 -10.41 -7.49 10.77
C ASN A 62 -9.21 -7.00 11.58
N LYS A 63 -8.13 -6.64 10.90
CA LYS A 63 -6.94 -6.07 11.52
C LYS A 63 -7.24 -4.73 12.22
N ARG A 64 -8.02 -3.86 11.59
CA ARG A 64 -8.35 -2.53 12.12
C ARG A 64 -9.34 -2.58 13.29
N PHE A 65 -10.30 -3.50 13.28
CA PHE A 65 -11.41 -3.49 14.25
C PHE A 65 -11.32 -4.56 15.34
N PHE A 66 -10.58 -5.66 15.11
CA PHE A 66 -10.53 -6.80 16.03
C PHE A 66 -9.12 -7.13 16.52
N SER A 67 -8.10 -6.33 16.19
CA SER A 67 -6.76 -6.62 16.68
C SER A 67 -6.68 -6.40 18.20
N PRO A 68 -6.13 -7.37 18.97
CA PRO A 68 -5.98 -7.25 20.43
C PRO A 68 -4.96 -6.17 20.83
N LYS A 69 -4.30 -5.53 19.86
CA LYS A 69 -3.37 -4.42 20.09
C LYS A 69 -4.06 -3.05 20.08
N ILE A 70 -5.32 -3.00 19.66
CA ILE A 70 -6.11 -1.79 19.56
C ILE A 70 -7.09 -1.78 20.74
N GLU A 71 -6.97 -0.74 21.56
CA GLU A 71 -7.94 -0.39 22.59
C GLU A 71 -9.16 0.23 21.89
N THR A 72 -10.21 -0.56 21.77
CA THR A 72 -11.45 -0.18 21.11
C THR A 72 -12.25 0.79 21.96
N ASP A 73 -12.58 1.97 21.43
CA ASP A 73 -13.45 2.94 22.10
C ASP A 73 -14.93 2.55 21.98
N TYR A 74 -15.50 2.04 23.07
CA TYR A 74 -16.91 1.73 23.15
C TYR A 74 -17.50 2.17 24.50
N ALA A 75 -18.81 2.40 24.51
CA ALA A 75 -19.60 2.67 25.69
C ALA A 75 -20.76 1.66 25.75
N LEU A 76 -20.97 1.09 26.94
CA LEU A 76 -22.14 0.29 27.30
C LEU A 76 -22.93 1.10 28.32
N TYR A 77 -24.23 1.27 28.10
CA TYR A 77 -25.11 2.00 29.01
C TYR A 77 -26.46 1.29 29.13
N GLU A 78 -27.17 1.57 30.21
CA GLU A 78 -28.53 1.10 30.41
C GLU A 78 -29.49 1.91 29.53
N ASP A 79 -30.30 1.24 28.71
CA ASP A 79 -31.26 1.86 27.77
C ASP A 79 -32.72 1.76 28.26
N GLY A 80 -32.90 1.42 29.55
CA GLY A 80 -34.19 1.30 30.22
C GLY A 80 -34.67 -0.14 30.39
N LEU A 81 -35.94 -0.30 30.77
CA LEU A 81 -36.56 -1.62 30.98
C LEU A 81 -37.56 -1.90 29.84
N ALA A 82 -37.45 -3.07 29.24
CA ALA A 82 -38.45 -3.61 28.34
C ALA A 82 -39.79 -3.82 29.04
N ALA A 83 -40.87 -3.97 28.27
CA ALA A 83 -42.23 -4.13 28.78
C ALA A 83 -42.42 -5.38 29.66
N ASP A 84 -41.54 -6.37 29.53
CA ASP A 84 -41.52 -7.59 30.35
C ASP A 84 -40.64 -7.47 31.61
N GLY A 85 -40.05 -6.30 31.85
CA GLY A 85 -39.16 -6.04 32.97
C GLY A 85 -37.69 -6.38 32.72
N THR A 86 -37.30 -6.75 31.50
CA THR A 86 -35.90 -7.02 31.13
C THR A 86 -35.12 -5.72 31.01
N GLN A 87 -33.94 -5.64 31.62
CA GLN A 87 -33.04 -4.51 31.44
C GLN A 87 -32.47 -4.50 30.02
N GLU A 88 -32.72 -3.42 29.29
CA GLU A 88 -32.13 -3.16 27.98
C GLU A 88 -30.81 -2.41 28.15
N TYR A 89 -29.86 -2.72 27.28
CA TYR A 89 -28.56 -2.08 27.25
C TYR A 89 -28.28 -1.55 25.85
N GLY A 90 -27.85 -0.30 25.79
CA GLY A 90 -27.37 0.35 24.58
C GLY A 90 -25.86 0.18 24.45
N PHE A 91 -25.41 0.05 23.22
CA PHE A 91 -23.99 -0.03 22.88
C PHE A 91 -23.63 1.04 21.86
N THR A 92 -22.53 1.73 22.08
CA THR A 92 -21.98 2.71 21.12
C THR A 92 -20.51 2.45 20.90
N ARG A 93 -20.08 2.48 19.64
CA ARG A 93 -18.70 2.27 19.20
C ARG A 93 -18.23 3.51 18.44
N THR A 94 -17.06 4.04 18.79
CA THR A 94 -16.48 5.21 18.11
C THR A 94 -15.09 4.88 17.58
N PRO A 95 -14.94 4.21 16.42
CA PRO A 95 -13.63 3.79 15.94
C PRO A 95 -12.61 4.92 15.72
N ALA A 96 -13.10 6.15 15.49
CA ALA A 96 -12.28 7.36 15.41
C ALA A 96 -11.43 7.61 16.68
N ASN A 97 -11.89 7.14 17.84
CA ASN A 97 -11.25 7.34 19.14
C ASN A 97 -10.36 6.17 19.56
N ASP A 98 -10.21 5.15 18.70
CA ASP A 98 -9.40 3.98 18.99
C ASP A 98 -7.97 4.35 19.31
N LYS A 99 -7.42 3.65 20.29
CA LYS A 99 -6.06 3.86 20.76
C LYS A 99 -5.31 2.56 20.74
N ILE A 100 -4.01 2.65 20.99
CA ILE A 100 -3.17 1.49 21.21
C ILE A 100 -3.18 1.24 22.72
N HIS A 101 -3.31 -0.02 23.13
CA HIS A 101 -3.20 -0.35 24.55
C HIS A 101 -1.87 0.14 25.12
N LYS A 102 -1.93 0.94 26.20
CA LYS A 102 -0.75 1.53 26.87
C LYS A 102 0.25 0.48 27.37
N GLU A 103 -0.24 -0.71 27.72
CA GLU A 103 0.56 -1.82 28.26
C GLU A 103 1.32 -2.63 27.20
N LEU A 104 1.21 -2.25 25.92
CA LEU A 104 1.96 -2.89 24.83
C LEU A 104 3.46 -2.60 24.83
N GLY A 105 3.95 -1.89 25.83
CA GLY A 105 5.35 -1.85 26.24
C GLY A 105 5.87 -3.19 26.77
N VAL A 106 5.46 -4.32 26.17
CA VAL A 106 6.03 -5.64 26.44
C VAL A 106 7.53 -5.56 26.12
N SER A 107 8.35 -5.81 27.14
CA SER A 107 9.80 -5.76 27.09
C SER A 107 10.34 -6.52 25.88
N GLY A 108 10.89 -5.81 24.89
CA GLY A 108 11.44 -6.43 23.69
C GLY A 108 11.48 -5.50 22.47
N SER A 109 12.02 -5.99 21.36
CA SER A 109 11.93 -5.31 20.06
C SER A 109 10.56 -5.42 19.44
N ASP A 110 9.94 -6.57 19.56
CA ASP A 110 8.77 -6.93 18.75
C ASP A 110 7.54 -6.20 19.28
N GLY A 111 7.40 -6.07 20.61
CA GLY A 111 6.40 -5.19 21.23
C GLY A 111 6.51 -3.73 20.79
N ARG A 112 7.74 -3.19 20.72
CA ARG A 112 7.97 -1.82 20.21
C ARG A 112 7.62 -1.67 18.73
N TYR A 113 7.92 -2.68 17.91
CA TYR A 113 7.52 -2.67 16.51
C TYR A 113 6.00 -2.73 16.37
N LEU A 114 5.35 -3.70 17.02
CA LEU A 114 3.89 -3.86 16.95
C LEU A 114 3.17 -2.61 17.46
N SER A 115 3.63 -2.00 18.55
CA SER A 115 3.06 -0.74 19.02
C SER A 115 3.19 0.37 17.98
N ALA A 116 4.38 0.57 17.41
CA ALA A 116 4.58 1.58 16.36
C ALA A 116 3.77 1.26 15.08
N TYR A 117 3.69 -0.01 14.69
CA TYR A 117 2.90 -0.49 13.56
C TYR A 117 1.42 -0.17 13.72
N HIS A 118 0.82 -0.54 14.85
CA HIS A 118 -0.61 -0.27 15.09
C HIS A 118 -0.89 1.23 15.21
N ALA A 119 0.09 2.04 15.67
CA ALA A 119 -0.01 3.50 15.63
C ALA A 119 -0.14 4.03 14.21
N GLN A 120 0.68 3.52 13.29
CA GLN A 120 0.60 3.93 11.89
C GLN A 120 -0.66 3.35 11.23
N LEU A 121 -1.06 2.13 11.57
CA LEU A 121 -2.30 1.52 11.07
C LEU A 121 -3.52 2.37 11.41
N LEU A 122 -3.67 2.84 12.66
CA LEU A 122 -4.77 3.72 13.05
C LEU A 122 -4.74 5.06 12.29
N LYS A 123 -3.56 5.59 11.98
CA LYS A 123 -3.42 6.84 11.22
C LYS A 123 -3.76 6.68 9.74
N MET A 124 -3.31 5.57 9.14
CA MET A 124 -3.51 5.26 7.73
C MET A 124 -4.91 4.72 7.43
N PHE A 125 -5.56 4.09 8.42
CA PHE A 125 -6.92 3.53 8.33
C PHE A 125 -7.84 4.05 9.44
N PRO A 126 -8.10 5.37 9.51
CA PRO A 126 -8.78 6.04 10.63
C PRO A 126 -10.18 5.52 10.94
N SER A 127 -10.98 5.20 9.91
CA SER A 127 -12.34 4.66 10.05
C SER A 127 -13.30 5.57 10.84
N GLU A 128 -13.29 6.88 10.59
CA GLU A 128 -14.09 7.89 11.34
C GLU A 128 -15.60 7.64 11.33
N HIS A 129 -16.12 7.00 10.28
CA HIS A 129 -17.54 6.71 10.11
C HIS A 129 -17.94 5.27 10.45
N GLY A 130 -17.03 4.50 11.06
CA GLY A 130 -17.27 3.09 11.41
C GLY A 130 -16.86 2.09 10.34
N ASP A 131 -16.66 2.54 9.10
CA ASP A 131 -16.20 1.70 7.99
C ASP A 131 -14.69 1.81 7.76
N LEU A 132 -14.08 0.73 7.23
CA LEU A 132 -12.67 0.75 6.84
C LEU A 132 -12.44 1.82 5.76
N SER A 133 -11.61 2.82 6.08
CA SER A 133 -11.34 3.94 5.19
C SER A 133 -9.94 4.50 5.41
N ILE A 134 -9.34 5.02 4.33
CA ILE A 134 -8.13 5.86 4.38
C ILE A 134 -8.48 7.36 4.43
N GLU A 135 -9.77 7.69 4.32
CA GLU A 135 -10.30 9.05 4.35
C GLU A 135 -10.51 9.52 5.79
N THR A 136 -10.18 10.78 6.06
CA THR A 136 -10.26 11.38 7.39
C THR A 136 -10.37 12.89 7.29
N THR A 137 -11.05 13.48 8.28
CA THR A 137 -11.16 14.93 8.45
C THR A 137 -9.88 15.56 9.00
N ARG A 138 -8.90 14.77 9.47
CA ARG A 138 -7.64 15.26 10.01
C ARG A 138 -6.78 15.94 8.92
N PRO A 139 -6.42 17.22 9.07
CA PRO A 139 -5.74 17.98 8.00
C PRO A 139 -4.27 17.59 7.79
N ASN A 140 -3.67 16.84 8.71
CA ASN A 140 -2.27 16.40 8.67
C ASN A 140 -2.12 14.92 8.26
N ALA A 141 -3.21 14.25 7.86
CA ALA A 141 -3.22 12.84 7.48
C ALA A 141 -2.55 12.59 6.12
N LEU A 142 -1.96 11.39 5.95
CA LEU A 142 -1.24 11.02 4.73
C LEU A 142 -2.08 11.16 3.45
N THR A 143 -3.33 10.69 3.47
CA THR A 143 -4.22 10.77 2.31
C THR A 143 -4.47 12.21 1.87
N ASN A 144 -4.72 13.10 2.83
CA ASN A 144 -4.97 14.52 2.58
C ASN A 144 -3.70 15.21 2.06
N PHE A 145 -2.53 14.86 2.61
CA PHE A 145 -1.25 15.36 2.11
C PHE A 145 -0.96 14.94 0.67
N LEU A 146 -1.10 13.65 0.36
CA LEU A 146 -0.82 13.11 -0.98
C LEU A 146 -1.75 13.69 -2.05
N ARG A 147 -2.99 14.07 -1.68
CA ARG A 147 -3.95 14.70 -2.59
C ARG A 147 -3.84 16.22 -2.64
N ALA A 148 -3.02 16.85 -1.81
CA ALA A 148 -2.85 18.29 -1.83
C ALA A 148 -2.30 18.76 -3.19
N ASP A 149 -2.76 19.92 -3.67
CA ASP A 149 -2.44 20.39 -5.02
C ASP A 149 -0.94 20.53 -5.29
N HIS A 150 -0.16 20.90 -4.27
CA HIS A 150 1.29 21.05 -4.36
C HIS A 150 2.06 19.73 -4.21
N VAL A 151 1.38 18.61 -3.92
CA VAL A 151 1.99 17.29 -3.67
C VAL A 151 1.54 16.25 -4.69
N LYS A 152 0.32 16.36 -5.23
CA LYS A 152 -0.31 15.33 -6.07
C LYS A 152 0.55 14.83 -7.24
N GLN A 153 1.42 15.68 -7.80
CA GLN A 153 2.33 15.29 -8.88
C GLN A 153 3.48 14.38 -8.39
N ASP A 154 3.92 14.59 -7.15
CA ASP A 154 5.00 13.85 -6.48
C ASP A 154 4.47 12.66 -5.65
N ALA A 155 3.16 12.58 -5.42
CA ALA A 155 2.51 11.53 -4.63
C ALA A 155 2.91 10.11 -5.09
N LYS A 156 3.04 9.89 -6.40
CA LYS A 156 3.52 8.62 -6.98
C LYS A 156 4.92 8.23 -6.50
N TYR A 157 5.84 9.18 -6.37
CA TYR A 157 7.20 8.92 -5.89
C TYR A 157 7.21 8.68 -4.38
N ILE A 158 6.35 9.36 -3.62
CA ILE A 158 6.19 9.13 -2.18
C ILE A 158 5.66 7.72 -1.94
N LEU A 159 4.57 7.32 -2.60
CA LEU A 159 4.02 5.96 -2.51
C LEU A 159 5.05 4.92 -2.96
N ALA A 160 5.77 5.19 -4.05
CA ALA A 160 6.80 4.27 -4.57
C ALA A 160 7.95 4.09 -3.57
N ALA A 161 8.42 5.16 -2.94
CA ALA A 161 9.44 5.08 -1.90
C ALA A 161 8.94 4.29 -0.68
N LEU A 162 7.70 4.49 -0.25
CA LEU A 162 7.11 3.74 0.87
C LEU A 162 6.97 2.23 0.56
N LEU A 163 6.54 1.87 -0.66
CA LEU A 163 6.52 0.48 -1.11
C LEU A 163 7.94 -0.11 -1.12
N LEU A 164 8.91 0.58 -1.73
CA LEU A 164 10.28 0.07 -1.81
C LEU A 164 10.91 -0.10 -0.43
N LEU A 165 10.64 0.80 0.51
CA LEU A 165 11.06 0.64 1.90
C LEU A 165 10.41 -0.57 2.58
N SER A 166 9.16 -0.92 2.27
CA SER A 166 8.53 -2.12 2.82
C SER A 166 9.16 -3.40 2.28
N GLU A 167 9.66 -3.35 1.04
CA GLU A 167 10.38 -4.45 0.37
C GLU A 167 11.90 -4.42 0.64
N GLU A 168 12.33 -3.75 1.72
CA GLU A 168 13.74 -3.67 2.17
C GLU A 168 14.71 -2.93 1.22
N ILE A 169 14.20 -2.16 0.27
CA ILE A 169 15.00 -1.40 -0.70
C ILE A 169 15.31 -0.01 -0.17
N ASP A 170 16.60 0.31 -0.06
CA ASP A 170 17.10 1.52 0.60
C ASP A 170 16.96 2.80 -0.26
N VAL A 171 15.76 3.34 -0.33
CA VAL A 171 15.46 4.63 -0.96
C VAL A 171 15.82 5.79 -0.03
N GLN A 172 16.51 6.82 -0.55
CA GLN A 172 16.89 8.03 0.21
C GLN A 172 15.73 9.01 0.39
N ILE A 173 14.68 8.59 1.10
CA ILE A 173 13.58 9.44 1.55
C ILE A 173 13.79 9.93 2.98
N GLY A 174 13.46 11.19 3.26
CA GLY A 174 13.49 11.72 4.62
C GLY A 174 12.99 13.16 4.70
N VAL A 175 12.91 13.68 5.92
CA VAL A 175 12.51 15.07 6.16
C VAL A 175 13.75 15.95 6.32
N ASP A 176 13.82 17.01 5.53
CA ASP A 176 14.79 18.06 5.69
C ASP A 176 14.31 19.08 6.72
N HIS A 177 15.12 19.30 7.75
CA HIS A 177 14.87 20.25 8.85
C HIS A 177 15.76 21.49 8.78
N SER A 178 16.57 21.65 7.72
CA SER A 178 17.54 22.74 7.62
C SER A 178 16.92 24.11 7.31
N GLY A 179 15.73 24.15 6.72
CA GLY A 179 15.00 25.38 6.40
C GLY A 179 13.91 25.74 7.40
N GLU A 180 13.36 26.96 7.27
CA GLU A 180 12.22 27.42 8.09
C GLU A 180 10.98 26.53 7.93
N ARG A 181 10.73 26.05 6.72
CA ARG A 181 9.68 25.06 6.43
C ARG A 181 10.32 23.70 6.18
N LYS A 182 9.93 22.71 6.98
CA LYS A 182 10.29 21.31 6.78
C LYS A 182 9.80 20.80 5.42
N ARG A 183 10.61 19.98 4.77
CA ARG A 183 10.33 19.43 3.44
C ARG A 183 10.54 17.91 3.42
N LEU A 184 9.65 17.18 2.76
CA LEU A 184 9.85 15.77 2.44
C LEU A 184 10.64 15.68 1.14
N VAL A 185 11.79 15.01 1.18
CA VAL A 185 12.71 14.93 0.05
C VAL A 185 13.04 13.48 -0.26
N ILE A 186 12.97 13.12 -1.54
CA ILE A 186 13.46 11.85 -2.07
C ILE A 186 14.65 12.14 -2.96
N LYS A 187 15.85 11.80 -2.49
CA LYS A 187 17.12 12.08 -3.20
C LYS A 187 17.50 10.91 -4.08
N SER A 188 18.15 11.22 -5.20
CA SER A 188 18.80 10.21 -6.01
C SER A 188 20.09 9.73 -5.35
N LYS A 189 20.26 8.40 -5.31
CA LYS A 189 21.47 7.73 -4.83
C LYS A 189 22.57 7.76 -5.88
N THR A 190 22.23 7.68 -7.16
CA THR A 190 23.23 7.64 -8.25
C THR A 190 23.60 9.01 -8.80
N CYS A 191 22.67 9.97 -8.82
CA CYS A 191 22.85 11.30 -9.40
C CYS A 191 22.87 12.37 -8.31
N LYS A 192 24.07 12.84 -7.94
CA LYS A 192 24.26 13.89 -6.95
C LYS A 192 23.44 15.14 -7.30
N GLY A 193 22.59 15.58 -6.38
CA GLY A 193 21.77 16.78 -6.53
C GLY A 193 20.41 16.56 -7.20
N LYS A 194 20.18 15.41 -7.86
CA LYS A 194 18.86 15.04 -8.37
C LYS A 194 17.95 14.68 -7.21
N LYS A 195 16.72 15.19 -7.25
CA LYS A 195 15.62 14.85 -6.33
C LYS A 195 14.45 14.34 -7.15
N PHE A 196 13.84 13.25 -6.72
CA PHE A 196 12.62 12.70 -7.33
C PHE A 196 11.36 13.39 -6.80
N ALA A 197 11.39 13.81 -5.53
CA ALA A 197 10.37 14.63 -4.91
C ALA A 197 11.04 15.62 -3.94
N ASP A 198 10.50 16.83 -3.86
CA ASP A 198 10.92 17.86 -2.92
C ASP A 198 9.73 18.75 -2.57
N VAL A 199 8.93 18.31 -1.61
CA VAL A 199 7.64 18.93 -1.27
C VAL A 199 7.65 19.49 0.14
N GLU A 200 6.97 20.62 0.35
CA GLU A 200 6.80 21.20 1.68
C GLU A 200 5.84 20.34 2.52
N LEU A 201 6.21 20.02 3.76
CA LEU A 201 5.36 19.30 4.72
C LEU A 201 4.33 20.22 5.39
N TYR A 202 3.75 21.11 4.59
CA TYR A 202 2.68 22.01 5.00
C TYR A 202 1.61 22.00 3.93
N ALA A 203 0.36 21.91 4.33
CA ALA A 203 -0.78 21.98 3.43
C ALA A 203 -1.86 22.88 4.04
N ALA A 204 -2.70 23.45 3.18
CA ALA A 204 -3.91 24.10 3.64
C ALA A 204 -4.91 23.04 4.13
N GLY A 205 -5.60 23.33 5.22
CA GLY A 205 -6.61 22.43 5.77
C GLY A 205 -7.54 23.14 6.74
N ILE A 206 -8.54 22.42 7.22
CA ILE A 206 -9.42 22.90 8.29
C ILE A 206 -8.83 22.45 9.60
N ASP A 207 -8.58 23.40 10.49
CA ASP A 207 -8.16 23.08 11.85
C ASP A 207 -9.36 22.50 12.63
N PRO A 208 -9.24 21.29 13.19
CA PRO A 208 -10.36 20.62 13.84
C PRO A 208 -10.78 21.28 15.16
N ALA A 209 -9.91 22.05 15.81
CA ALA A 209 -10.22 22.70 17.09
C ALA A 209 -10.96 24.04 16.90
N THR A 210 -10.59 24.79 15.86
CA THR A 210 -11.13 26.13 15.58
C THR A 210 -12.15 26.14 14.44
N ASN A 211 -12.22 25.07 13.65
CA ASN A 211 -13.01 24.95 12.42
C ASN A 211 -12.71 26.07 11.39
N LEU A 212 -11.50 26.63 11.46
CA LEU A 212 -11.01 27.66 10.55
C LEU A 212 -10.08 27.05 9.50
N ARG A 213 -10.10 27.63 8.30
CA ARG A 213 -9.11 27.31 7.28
C ARG A 213 -7.76 27.88 7.69
N ILE A 214 -6.76 27.00 7.81
CA ILE A 214 -5.36 27.36 8.02
C ILE A 214 -4.61 26.99 6.75
N ASP A 215 -3.93 27.96 6.13
CA ASP A 215 -3.22 27.73 4.86
C ASP A 215 -1.87 27.01 5.03
N SER A 216 -1.43 26.79 6.27
CA SER A 216 -0.12 26.21 6.59
C SER A 216 -0.18 25.29 7.81
N ILE A 217 -0.80 24.13 7.66
CA ILE A 217 -0.81 23.07 8.68
C ILE A 217 0.36 22.13 8.45
N TYR A 218 1.20 21.97 9.47
CA TYR A 218 2.31 21.03 9.45
C TYR A 218 1.81 19.58 9.41
N GLN A 219 2.35 18.80 8.48
CA GLN A 219 1.91 17.45 8.15
C GLN A 219 2.64 16.41 9.03
N SER A 220 2.41 16.48 10.34
CA SER A 220 3.13 15.67 11.32
C SER A 220 2.92 14.16 11.16
N GLU A 221 1.70 13.70 10.81
CA GLU A 221 1.46 12.25 10.63
C GLU A 221 2.25 11.70 9.44
N VAL A 222 2.42 12.49 8.37
CA VAL A 222 3.25 12.11 7.22
C VAL A 222 4.69 11.88 7.64
N GLU A 223 5.27 12.82 8.39
CA GLU A 223 6.65 12.69 8.91
C GLU A 223 6.79 11.46 9.81
N GLU A 224 5.80 11.19 10.66
CA GLU A 224 5.81 10.02 11.53
C GLU A 224 5.74 8.70 10.77
N ILE A 225 4.90 8.61 9.72
CA ILE A 225 4.77 7.43 8.86
C ILE A 225 6.07 7.19 8.09
N VAL A 226 6.62 8.22 7.43
CA VAL A 226 7.89 8.13 6.69
C VAL A 226 9.01 7.68 7.62
N ASN A 227 9.15 8.32 8.78
CA ASN A 227 10.17 7.96 9.75
C ASN A 227 9.97 6.55 10.31
N PHE A 228 8.73 6.06 10.42
CA PHE A 228 8.46 4.67 10.78
C PHE A 228 8.97 3.70 9.72
N CYS A 229 8.61 3.90 8.45
CA CYS A 229 9.08 3.06 7.34
C CYS A 229 10.61 3.03 7.25
N VAL A 230 11.28 4.19 7.36
CA VAL A 230 12.75 4.28 7.36
C VAL A 230 13.37 3.50 8.53
N ARG A 231 12.81 3.62 9.75
CA ARG A 231 13.29 2.85 10.92
C ARG A 231 13.03 1.35 10.81
N CYS A 232 11.98 0.94 10.10
CA CYS A 232 11.67 -0.46 9.88
C CYS A 232 12.74 -1.14 9.02
N LYS A 233 13.32 -0.44 8.03
CA LYS A 233 14.50 -0.91 7.28
C LYS A 233 15.61 -1.39 8.22
N ASP A 234 15.99 -0.54 9.17
CA ASP A 234 17.07 -0.85 10.11
C ASP A 234 16.72 -2.03 11.04
N ARG A 235 15.44 -2.38 11.21
CA ARG A 235 15.02 -3.52 12.03
C ARG A 235 14.87 -4.82 11.25
N ILE A 236 14.37 -4.77 10.02
CA ILE A 236 14.19 -5.95 9.17
C ILE A 236 15.56 -6.53 8.80
N VAL A 237 16.52 -5.66 8.43
CA VAL A 237 17.92 -6.03 8.14
C VAL A 237 18.66 -6.56 9.37
N ILE A 238 18.37 -6.06 10.58
CA ILE A 238 19.13 -6.39 11.80
C ILE A 238 18.57 -7.61 12.57
N ARG A 239 17.27 -7.90 12.51
CA ARG A 239 16.66 -8.81 13.50
C ARG A 239 16.19 -10.17 13.06
N LYS A 240 16.06 -10.50 11.76
CA LYS A 240 15.49 -11.80 11.33
C LYS A 240 14.31 -12.18 12.24
N ALA A 241 13.30 -11.33 12.35
CA ALA A 241 12.04 -11.70 12.98
C ALA A 241 11.14 -12.22 11.85
N PRO A 242 11.25 -13.51 11.47
CA PRO A 242 10.51 -14.08 10.34
C PRO A 242 8.99 -14.01 10.50
N ALA A 243 8.48 -13.56 11.65
CA ALA A 243 7.06 -13.52 11.93
C ALA A 243 6.31 -12.46 11.09
N PHE A 244 6.93 -11.35 10.69
CA PHE A 244 6.17 -10.22 10.10
C PHE A 244 6.55 -9.93 8.66
N VAL A 245 6.54 -10.96 7.81
CA VAL A 245 6.77 -10.86 6.36
C VAL A 245 5.57 -11.41 5.59
N MET A 246 5.49 -11.11 4.29
CA MET A 246 4.49 -11.74 3.43
C MET A 246 4.67 -13.27 3.39
N PRO A 247 3.57 -14.05 3.43
CA PRO A 247 3.65 -15.50 3.52
C PRO A 247 4.02 -16.11 2.17
N SER A 248 4.93 -17.09 2.18
CA SER A 248 5.32 -17.88 1.00
C SER A 248 4.79 -19.32 1.03
N SER A 249 4.03 -19.68 2.07
CA SER A 249 3.39 -20.98 2.23
C SER A 249 2.00 -20.82 2.87
N GLN A 250 1.14 -21.82 2.69
CA GLN A 250 -0.17 -21.85 3.33
C GLN A 250 -0.05 -21.85 4.86
N GLU A 251 0.90 -22.60 5.42
CA GLU A 251 1.13 -22.65 6.87
C GLU A 251 1.49 -21.28 7.44
N ALA A 252 2.35 -20.51 6.76
CA ALA A 252 2.69 -19.14 7.17
C ALA A 252 1.51 -18.17 6.98
N PHE A 253 0.68 -18.40 5.96
CA PHE A 253 -0.53 -17.62 5.75
C PHE A 253 -1.55 -17.84 6.89
N ASP A 254 -1.73 -19.09 7.31
CA ASP A 254 -2.69 -19.49 8.34
C ASP A 254 -2.38 -18.93 9.73
N THR A 255 -1.12 -18.53 10.01
CA THR A 255 -0.79 -17.84 11.27
C THR A 255 -1.36 -16.43 11.33
N GLY A 256 -1.59 -15.79 10.18
CA GLY A 256 -2.04 -14.39 10.08
C GLY A 256 -0.99 -13.36 10.51
N ASP A 257 0.25 -13.77 10.80
CA ASP A 257 1.27 -12.85 11.31
C ASP A 257 1.70 -11.81 10.25
N PHE A 258 1.55 -12.15 8.96
CA PHE A 258 1.76 -11.24 7.84
C PHE A 258 0.87 -9.98 7.91
N LEU A 259 -0.24 -10.01 8.65
CA LEU A 259 -1.06 -8.82 8.90
C LEU A 259 -0.34 -7.77 9.75
N ASN A 260 0.82 -8.09 10.30
CA ASN A 260 1.73 -7.15 10.97
C ASN A 260 2.93 -6.77 10.10
N SER A 261 3.01 -7.22 8.85
CA SER A 261 4.11 -6.87 7.94
C SER A 261 3.95 -5.45 7.41
N LEU A 262 5.08 -4.80 7.14
CA LEU A 262 5.07 -3.45 6.57
C LEU A 262 4.57 -3.50 5.12
N GLU A 263 4.90 -4.58 4.42
CA GLU A 263 4.46 -4.93 3.07
C GLU A 263 2.94 -4.96 2.98
N PHE A 264 2.27 -5.70 3.88
CA PHE A 264 0.81 -5.77 3.91
C PHE A 264 0.17 -4.40 4.15
N LEU A 265 0.73 -3.60 5.07
CA LEU A 265 0.22 -2.26 5.37
C LEU A 265 0.35 -1.32 4.16
N MET A 266 1.53 -1.28 3.53
CA MET A 266 1.81 -0.40 2.40
C MET A 266 1.03 -0.84 1.15
N GLN A 267 1.06 -2.12 0.79
CA GLN A 267 0.36 -2.64 -0.39
C GLN A 267 -1.17 -2.42 -0.27
N THR A 268 -1.74 -2.63 0.92
CA THR A 268 -3.17 -2.36 1.14
C THR A 268 -3.48 -0.87 1.06
N TYR A 269 -2.65 -0.01 1.67
CA TYR A 269 -2.87 1.43 1.60
C TYR A 269 -2.78 1.97 0.17
N ILE A 270 -1.79 1.53 -0.60
CA ILE A 270 -1.61 1.90 -2.01
C ILE A 270 -2.82 1.47 -2.84
N TYR A 271 -3.33 0.25 -2.63
CA TYR A 271 -4.55 -0.22 -3.29
C TYR A 271 -5.79 0.61 -2.92
N HIS A 272 -5.89 1.06 -1.66
CA HIS A 272 -6.99 1.94 -1.24
C HIS A 272 -6.85 3.37 -1.77
N PHE A 273 -5.62 3.83 -2.01
CA PHE A 273 -5.32 5.19 -2.46
C PHE A 273 -5.47 5.36 -3.98
N ILE A 274 -4.94 4.42 -4.76
CA ILE A 274 -4.97 4.46 -6.22
C ILE A 274 -6.34 4.01 -6.71
N ASP A 275 -7.04 4.88 -7.42
CA ASP A 275 -8.41 4.64 -7.87
C ASP A 275 -8.53 4.34 -9.38
N SER A 276 -7.46 4.53 -10.14
CA SER A 276 -7.49 4.38 -11.60
C SER A 276 -6.27 3.67 -12.18
N LEU A 277 -6.47 3.03 -13.33
CA LEU A 277 -5.39 2.38 -14.09
C LEU A 277 -4.29 3.37 -14.50
N ALA A 278 -4.64 4.63 -14.76
CA ALA A 278 -3.67 5.66 -15.13
C ALA A 278 -2.77 6.06 -13.96
N GLU A 279 -3.35 6.25 -12.77
CA GLU A 279 -2.58 6.50 -11.55
C GLU A 279 -1.71 5.30 -11.19
N TYR A 280 -2.25 4.09 -11.32
CA TYR A 280 -1.48 2.87 -11.09
C TYR A 280 -0.28 2.75 -12.04
N ALA A 281 -0.46 3.01 -13.33
CA ALA A 281 0.63 3.01 -14.29
C ALA A 281 1.69 4.05 -13.93
N SER A 282 1.29 5.27 -13.53
CA SER A 282 2.23 6.31 -13.12
C SER A 282 2.98 5.96 -11.83
N PHE A 283 2.33 5.28 -10.90
CA PHE A 283 2.96 4.72 -9.70
C PHE A 283 4.00 3.64 -10.05
N VAL A 284 3.66 2.69 -10.94
CA VAL A 284 4.59 1.64 -11.40
C VAL A 284 5.81 2.25 -12.10
N GLU A 285 5.62 3.28 -12.92
CA GLU A 285 6.71 4.05 -13.53
C GLU A 285 7.64 4.67 -12.47
N ALA A 286 7.07 5.29 -11.44
CA ALA A 286 7.83 5.87 -10.34
C ALA A 286 8.63 4.80 -9.56
N VAL A 287 8.03 3.63 -9.30
CA VAL A 287 8.73 2.49 -8.68
C VAL A 287 9.91 2.04 -9.53
N HIS A 288 9.71 1.87 -10.84
CA HIS A 288 10.77 1.48 -11.77
C HIS A 288 11.91 2.50 -11.81
N GLU A 289 11.61 3.81 -11.86
CA GLU A 289 12.62 4.86 -11.83
C GLU A 289 13.44 4.86 -10.53
N LEU A 290 12.78 4.72 -9.37
CA LEU A 290 13.45 4.66 -8.07
C LEU A 290 14.29 3.38 -7.91
N LEU A 291 13.80 2.24 -8.41
CA LEU A 291 14.54 0.97 -8.42
C LEU A 291 15.82 1.07 -9.25
N LEU A 292 15.74 1.62 -10.47
CA LEU A 292 16.92 1.83 -11.30
C LEU A 292 17.94 2.74 -10.60
N ASP A 293 17.48 3.75 -9.86
CA ASP A 293 18.37 4.60 -9.08
C ASP A 293 19.05 3.88 -7.90
N GLN A 294 18.57 2.71 -7.49
CA GLN A 294 19.23 1.88 -6.47
C GLN A 294 20.29 0.94 -7.05
N MET A 295 20.29 0.73 -8.36
CA MET A 295 21.12 -0.26 -9.05
C MET A 295 22.42 0.34 -9.60
N THR A 296 23.44 -0.51 -9.70
CA THR A 296 24.67 -0.25 -10.45
C THR A 296 24.44 -0.29 -11.97
N GLU A 297 25.33 0.32 -12.75
CA GLU A 297 25.23 0.28 -14.23
C GLU A 297 25.32 -1.14 -14.80
N GLU A 298 26.03 -2.05 -14.13
CA GLU A 298 26.11 -3.46 -14.50
C GLU A 298 24.77 -4.19 -14.29
N GLU A 299 24.10 -3.94 -13.16
CA GLU A 299 22.78 -4.51 -12.86
C GLU A 299 21.72 -3.98 -13.82
N LYS A 300 21.73 -2.67 -14.11
CA LYS A 300 20.87 -2.04 -15.12
C LYS A 300 21.08 -2.69 -16.49
N SER A 301 22.33 -2.88 -16.90
CA SER A 301 22.66 -3.51 -18.17
C SER A 301 22.18 -4.96 -18.25
N LYS A 302 22.28 -5.74 -17.16
CA LYS A 302 21.74 -7.11 -17.09
C LYS A 302 20.21 -7.15 -17.18
N LEU A 303 19.50 -6.21 -16.56
CA LEU A 303 18.04 -6.07 -16.69
C LEU A 303 17.62 -5.75 -18.13
N LEU A 304 18.45 -5.03 -18.88
CA LEU A 304 18.20 -4.66 -20.27
C LEU A 304 18.66 -5.74 -21.27
N ILE A 305 19.63 -6.58 -20.93
CA ILE A 305 20.26 -7.59 -21.82
C ILE A 305 19.74 -9.02 -21.54
N GLY A 306 19.42 -9.38 -20.30
CA GLY A 306 19.10 -10.76 -19.85
C GLY A 306 17.84 -11.41 -20.47
N GLN A 307 17.14 -10.71 -21.36
CA GLN A 307 15.91 -11.20 -21.99
C GLN A 307 16.08 -11.66 -23.45
N SER A 308 17.30 -11.60 -24.02
CA SER A 308 17.57 -12.27 -25.31
C SER A 308 17.70 -13.79 -25.15
N GLY A 309 18.35 -14.25 -24.06
CA GLY A 309 18.55 -15.69 -23.79
C GLY A 309 17.29 -16.44 -23.37
N ALA A 310 16.40 -15.81 -22.59
CA ALA A 310 15.14 -16.43 -22.15
C ALA A 310 14.17 -16.68 -23.33
N LYS A 311 14.23 -15.87 -24.40
CA LYS A 311 13.47 -16.09 -25.63
C LYS A 311 14.01 -17.25 -26.45
N GLU A 312 15.32 -17.48 -26.47
CA GLU A 312 15.92 -18.63 -27.15
C GLU A 312 15.56 -19.94 -26.43
N GLU A 313 15.52 -19.95 -25.10
CA GLU A 313 15.10 -21.12 -24.32
C GLU A 313 13.58 -21.41 -24.44
N GLN A 314 12.72 -20.37 -24.41
CA GLN A 314 11.28 -20.55 -24.64
C GLN A 314 10.97 -20.96 -26.08
N GLN A 315 11.65 -20.38 -27.08
CA GLN A 315 11.47 -20.79 -28.47
C GLN A 315 11.99 -22.22 -28.70
N ALA A 316 13.12 -22.60 -28.11
CA ALA A 316 13.64 -23.97 -28.17
C ALA A 316 12.70 -24.99 -27.50
N ALA A 317 12.05 -24.62 -26.39
CA ALA A 317 11.06 -25.47 -25.72
C ALA A 317 9.77 -25.63 -26.57
N ILE A 318 9.31 -24.55 -27.22
CA ILE A 318 8.17 -24.58 -28.14
C ILE A 318 8.49 -25.42 -29.39
N ASP A 319 9.71 -25.30 -29.93
CA ASP A 319 10.14 -26.05 -31.11
C ASP A 319 10.32 -27.56 -30.79
N GLN A 320 10.79 -27.91 -29.59
CA GLN A 320 10.81 -29.29 -29.10
C GLN A 320 9.39 -29.86 -28.92
N TYR A 321 8.46 -29.08 -28.39
CA TYR A 321 7.07 -29.51 -28.24
C TYR A 321 6.40 -29.79 -29.60
N ASN A 322 6.63 -28.91 -30.58
CA ASN A 322 6.07 -29.04 -31.92
C ASN A 322 6.68 -30.21 -32.73
N THR A 323 7.98 -30.47 -32.57
CA THR A 323 8.65 -31.62 -33.22
C THR A 323 8.26 -32.97 -32.60
N GLY A 324 7.95 -33.00 -31.29
CA GLY A 324 7.40 -34.17 -30.60
C GLY A 324 6.01 -34.58 -31.10
N ASN A 325 5.13 -33.60 -31.37
CA ASN A 325 3.78 -33.83 -31.88
C ASN A 325 3.73 -34.20 -33.37
N ALA A 326 4.65 -33.68 -34.19
CA ALA A 326 4.77 -34.08 -35.59
C ALA A 326 5.21 -35.55 -35.76
N SER A 327 5.98 -36.07 -34.80
CA SER A 327 6.49 -37.45 -34.80
C SER A 327 5.44 -38.47 -34.34
N SER A 328 4.49 -38.05 -33.51
CA SER A 328 3.39 -38.89 -33.01
C SER A 328 2.24 -38.98 -34.01
N ASN A 329 1.97 -37.92 -34.79
CA ASN A 329 0.96 -37.94 -35.86
C ASN A 329 1.36 -38.75 -37.13
N LYS A 330 2.64 -39.13 -37.28
CA LYS A 330 3.09 -40.04 -38.36
C LYS A 330 2.96 -41.52 -38.02
N LYS A 331 2.86 -41.89 -36.73
CA LYS A 331 2.68 -43.30 -36.32
C LYS A 331 1.22 -43.76 -36.34
N SER A 332 0.27 -42.83 -36.38
CA SER A 332 -1.17 -43.11 -36.45
C SER A 332 -1.73 -43.21 -37.89
N GLN A 333 -0.90 -43.07 -38.92
CA GLN A 333 -1.32 -43.19 -40.34
C GLN A 333 -0.76 -44.41 -41.09
N THR A 334 -0.04 -45.33 -40.44
CA THR A 334 0.50 -46.56 -41.06
C THR A 334 -0.09 -47.87 -40.53
N SER A 335 -1.21 -47.80 -39.82
CA SER A 335 -2.00 -48.98 -39.45
C SER A 335 -3.43 -48.87 -39.99
N ALA A 336 -3.58 -49.17 -41.29
CA ALA A 336 -4.83 -49.57 -41.93
C ALA A 336 -4.49 -50.58 -43.04
#